data_AF-W7DXH8-F1
#
_entry.id   AF-W7DXH8-F1
#
_cell.length_a   1.000
_cell.length_b   1.000
_cell.length_c   1.000
_cell.angle_alpha   90.00
_cell.angle_beta   90.00
_cell.angle_gamma   90.00
#
_symmetry.space_group_name_H-M   'P 1'
#
loop_
_entity.id
_entity.type
_entity.pdbx_description
1 polymer ?
#
loop_
_entity_poly.entity_id
_entity_poly.type
_entity_poly.pdbx_seq_one_letter_code
_entity_poly.pdbx_strand_id
1 'polypeptide(L)'
;MKWANILFFEITPAKKTSQTIIYLAGGGFVLPITSLHYEFIAQIVEETGARLVVPNYPLAPYYHVDDVMAFFKGSLSEVCRWACVARG
;
A
#
# COMPACT_ATOMS: atom_id res chain seq x y z
N MET A 1 -11.05 3.80 16.96
CA MET A 1 -9.83 3.87 16.13
C MET A 1 -10.15 4.68 14.89
N LYS A 2 -9.42 5.78 14.63
CA LYS A 2 -9.77 6.79 13.61
C LYS A 2 -9.78 6.29 12.14
N TRP A 3 -9.33 5.06 11.88
CA TRP A 3 -9.09 4.53 10.53
C TRP A 3 -9.58 3.09 10.38
N ALA A 4 -10.78 2.78 10.91
CA ALA A 4 -11.32 1.42 10.93
C ALA A 4 -11.50 0.76 9.54
N ASN A 5 -11.23 1.47 8.43
CA ASN A 5 -11.21 0.96 7.07
C ASN A 5 -10.02 1.56 6.31
N ILE A 6 -8.81 1.03 6.52
CA ILE A 6 -7.69 1.33 5.62
C ILE A 6 -8.01 0.64 4.29
N LEU A 7 -8.36 1.42 3.28
CA LEU A 7 -8.58 0.89 1.95
C LEU A 7 -7.22 0.66 1.29
N PHE A 8 -6.89 -0.61 1.15
CA PHE A 8 -5.78 -1.06 0.32
C PHE A 8 -6.32 -1.52 -1.03
N PHE A 9 -5.56 -1.21 -2.07
CA PHE A 9 -5.58 -2.02 -3.27
C PHE A 9 -4.45 -3.05 -3.17
N GLU A 10 -4.77 -4.32 -3.40
CA GLU A 10 -3.82 -5.43 -3.32
C GLU A 10 -3.76 -6.15 -4.66
N ILE A 11 -2.53 -6.46 -5.10
CA ILE A 11 -2.27 -7.38 -6.20
C ILE A 11 -1.36 -8.48 -5.69
N THR A 12 -1.78 -9.73 -5.89
CA THR A 12 -0.98 -10.92 -5.61
C THR A 12 -0.68 -11.65 -6.93
N PRO A 13 0.59 -11.88 -7.28
CA PRO A 13 0.95 -12.61 -8.49
C PRO A 13 0.63 -14.10 -8.36
N ALA A 14 0.43 -14.76 -9.50
CA ALA A 14 0.15 -16.21 -9.54
C ALA A 14 1.31 -17.04 -8.97
N LYS A 15 2.55 -16.68 -9.29
CA LYS A 15 3.77 -17.27 -8.70
C LYS A 15 4.33 -16.31 -7.66
N LYS A 16 4.05 -16.58 -6.39
CA LYS A 16 4.36 -15.67 -5.28
C LYS A 16 5.68 -16.00 -4.58
N THR A 17 6.42 -14.95 -4.21
CA THR A 17 7.49 -15.00 -3.21
C THR A 17 6.92 -14.74 -1.81
N SER A 18 7.76 -14.83 -0.77
CA SER A 18 7.38 -14.44 0.59
C SER A 18 7.45 -12.92 0.83
N GLN A 19 7.89 -12.14 -0.16
CA GLN A 19 8.04 -10.70 -0.04
C GLN A 19 6.70 -10.00 -0.23
N THR A 20 6.50 -8.91 0.52
CA THR A 20 5.39 -7.99 0.33
C THR A 20 5.95 -6.59 0.18
N ILE A 21 5.50 -5.87 -0.85
CA ILE A 21 5.88 -4.49 -1.15
C ILE A 21 4.71 -3.57 -0.80
N ILE A 22 4.99 -2.48 -0.10
CA ILE A 22 4.03 -1.39 0.10
C ILE A 22 4.42 -0.27 -0.85
N TYR A 23 3.57 0.01 -1.82
CA TYR A 23 3.81 1.05 -2.82
C TYR A 23 3.07 2.33 -2.46
N LEU A 24 3.82 3.40 -2.21
CA LEU A 24 3.27 4.73 -1.95
C LEU A 24 3.20 5.48 -3.27
N ALA A 25 1.98 5.71 -3.77
CA ALA A 25 1.80 6.48 -4.99
C ALA A 25 2.39 7.89 -4.83
N GLY A 26 2.94 8.44 -5.92
CA GLY A 26 3.41 9.81 -5.97
C GLY A 26 2.25 10.81 -5.96
N GLY A 27 2.50 12.05 -6.42
CA GLY A 27 1.47 13.09 -6.47
C GLY A 27 1.54 14.12 -5.34
N GLY A 28 2.65 14.13 -4.60
CA GLY A 28 2.98 15.20 -3.64
C GLY A 28 2.02 15.32 -2.47
N PHE A 29 1.35 14.23 -2.07
CA PHE A 29 0.31 14.20 -1.02
C PHE A 29 -0.96 14.99 -1.33
N VAL A 30 -1.13 15.45 -2.57
CA VAL A 30 -2.28 16.24 -3.03
C VAL A 30 -3.06 15.50 -4.11
N LEU A 31 -2.37 14.78 -4.99
CA LEU A 31 -2.99 14.09 -6.12
C LEU A 31 -3.29 12.62 -5.79
N PRO A 32 -4.43 12.08 -6.27
CA PRO A 32 -4.74 10.67 -6.13
C PRO A 32 -3.85 9.80 -7.04
N ILE A 33 -3.82 8.50 -6.73
CA ILE A 33 -3.23 7.50 -7.60
C ILE A 33 -3.91 7.48 -8.98
N THR A 34 -3.13 7.19 -10.03
CA THR A 34 -3.59 7.21 -11.43
C THR A 34 -3.35 5.87 -12.12
N SER A 35 -3.88 5.69 -13.34
CA SER A 35 -3.67 4.49 -14.17
C SER A 35 -2.18 4.19 -14.42
N LEU A 36 -1.37 5.21 -14.66
CA LEU A 36 0.08 5.05 -14.86
C LEU A 36 0.78 4.41 -13.66
N HIS A 37 0.32 4.71 -12.44
CA HIS A 37 0.84 4.04 -11.25
C HIS A 37 0.45 2.57 -11.25
N TYR A 38 -0.81 2.24 -11.59
CA TYR A 38 -1.28 0.85 -11.63
C TYR A 38 -0.54 0.01 -12.68
N GLU A 39 -0.24 0.59 -13.85
CA GLU A 39 0.57 -0.06 -14.89
C GLU A 39 1.98 -0.38 -14.38
N PHE A 40 2.63 0.58 -13.72
CA PHE A 40 3.96 0.37 -13.13
C PHE A 40 3.94 -0.64 -11.98
N ILE A 41 2.92 -0.60 -11.14
CA ILE A 41 2.70 -1.58 -10.07
C ILE A 41 2.60 -3.00 -10.64
N ALA A 42 1.86 -3.18 -11.75
CA ALA A 42 1.71 -4.49 -12.38
C ALA A 42 3.08 -5.04 -12.86
N GLN A 43 3.91 -4.18 -13.47
CA GLN A 43 5.28 -4.55 -13.87
C GLN A 43 6.12 -5.00 -12.67
N ILE A 44 6.08 -4.25 -11.55
CA ILE A 44 6.81 -4.65 -10.32
C ILE A 44 6.34 -6.03 -9.83
N VAL A 45 5.03 -6.27 -9.80
CA VAL A 45 4.46 -7.54 -9.35
C VAL A 45 4.92 -8.70 -10.24
N GLU A 46 4.91 -8.52 -11.55
CA GLU A 46 5.33 -9.52 -12.53
C GLU A 46 6.83 -9.83 -12.43
N GLU A 47 7.67 -8.80 -12.32
CA GLU A 47 9.14 -8.96 -12.26
C GLU A 47 9.62 -9.54 -10.93
N THR A 48 9.00 -9.17 -9.82
CA THR A 48 9.45 -9.58 -8.47
C THR A 48 8.75 -10.83 -7.95
N GLY A 49 7.55 -11.13 -8.44
CA GLY A 49 6.67 -12.13 -7.85
C GLY A 49 6.23 -11.79 -6.41
N ALA A 50 6.46 -10.56 -5.93
CA ALA A 50 6.03 -10.12 -4.61
C ALA A 50 4.54 -9.76 -4.61
N ARG A 51 3.87 -9.97 -3.48
CA ARG A 51 2.57 -9.34 -3.23
C ARG A 51 2.79 -7.83 -3.11
N LEU A 52 1.95 -7.03 -3.75
CA LEU A 52 2.04 -5.57 -3.68
C LEU A 52 0.74 -4.99 -3.12
N VAL A 53 0.91 -4.10 -2.14
CA VAL A 53 -0.17 -3.43 -1.42
C VAL A 53 -0.02 -1.92 -1.62
N VAL A 54 -1.11 -1.26 -2.01
CA VAL A 54 -1.18 0.18 -2.28
C VAL A 54 -2.16 0.81 -1.30
N PRO A 55 -1.68 1.47 -0.25
CA PRO A 55 -2.55 2.09 0.73
C PRO A 55 -3.07 3.44 0.20
N ASN A 56 -4.39 3.65 0.22
CA ASN A 56 -5.01 4.89 -0.22
C ASN A 56 -4.92 5.95 0.89
N TYR A 57 -3.76 6.59 1.00
CA TYR A 57 -3.46 7.52 2.09
C TYR A 57 -4.24 8.85 1.96
N PRO A 58 -4.55 9.49 3.10
CA PRO A 58 -5.28 10.76 3.11
C PRO A 58 -4.52 11.87 2.39
N LEU A 59 -5.23 12.71 1.63
CA LEU A 59 -4.63 13.77 0.80
C LEU A 59 -4.93 15.17 1.35
N ALA A 60 -3.97 16.07 1.14
CA ALA A 60 -4.17 17.49 1.29
C ALA A 60 -5.19 18.02 0.26
N PRO A 61 -5.88 19.14 0.55
CA PRO A 61 -5.77 19.95 1.76
C PRO A 61 -6.60 19.41 2.95
N TYR A 62 -7.32 18.30 2.77
CA TYR A 62 -8.27 17.79 3.77
C TYR A 62 -7.59 17.12 4.97
N TYR A 63 -6.34 16.69 4.81
CA TYR A 63 -5.55 16.03 5.84
C TYR A 63 -4.14 16.60 5.90
N HIS A 64 -3.51 16.43 7.06
CA HIS A 64 -2.18 16.96 7.33
C HIS A 64 -1.15 15.85 7.53
N VAL A 65 0.12 16.24 7.63
CA VAL A 65 1.24 15.31 7.74
C VAL A 65 1.07 14.31 8.89
N ASP A 66 0.52 14.73 10.03
CA ASP A 66 0.31 13.85 11.18
C ASP A 66 -0.71 12.74 10.88
N ASP A 67 -1.77 13.05 10.12
CA ASP A 67 -2.77 12.07 9.70
C ASP A 67 -2.16 11.03 8.75
N VAL A 68 -1.37 11.49 7.77
CA VAL A 68 -0.67 10.64 6.80
C VAL A 68 0.33 9.73 7.49
N MET A 69 1.12 10.27 8.43
CA MET A 69 2.11 9.49 9.17
C MET A 69 1.45 8.48 10.12
N ALA A 70 0.33 8.84 10.75
CA ALA A 70 -0.46 7.90 11.54
C ALA A 70 -1.04 6.77 10.68
N PHE A 71 -1.54 7.11 9.49
CA PHE A 71 -2.05 6.15 8.51
C PHE A 71 -0.96 5.18 8.06
N PHE A 72 0.22 5.67 7.67
CA PHE A 72 1.35 4.81 7.26
C PHE A 72 1.81 3.87 8.37
N LYS A 73 1.89 4.33 9.62
CA LYS A 73 2.21 3.46 10.76
C LYS A 73 1.18 2.33 10.91
N GLY A 74 -0.11 2.66 10.77
CA GLY A 74 -1.20 1.69 10.78
C GLY A 74 -1.05 0.67 9.66
N SER A 75 -0.90 1.13 8.42
CA SER A 75 -0.71 0.29 7.23
C SER A 75 0.47 -0.66 7.36
N LEU A 76 1.61 -0.18 7.85
CA LEU A 76 2.80 -1.00 8.05
C LEU A 76 2.53 -2.11 9.07
N SER A 77 1.90 -1.78 10.20
CA SER A 77 1.58 -2.75 11.25
C SER A 77 0.63 -3.85 10.76
N GLU A 78 -0.34 -3.50 9.92
CA GLU A 78 -1.32 -4.43 9.37
C GLU A 78 -0.68 -5.38 8.34
N VAL A 79 0.11 -4.84 7.40
CA VAL A 79 0.84 -5.65 6.42
C VAL A 79 1.87 -6.56 7.11
N CYS A 80 2.58 -6.06 8.13
CA CYS A 80 3.49 -6.88 8.93
C CYS A 80 2.75 -8.03 9.64
N ARG A 81 1.53 -7.78 10.14
CA ARG A 81 0.70 -8.84 10.73
C ARG A 81 0.36 -9.90 9.70
N TRP A 82 -0.03 -9.53 8.48
CA TRP A 82 -0.30 -10.49 7.41
C TRP A 82 0.93 -11.33 7.05
N ALA A 83 2.10 -10.69 6.95
CA ALA A 83 3.35 -11.40 6.68
C ALA A 83 3.78 -12.34 7.82
N CYS A 84 3.44 -12.02 9.07
CA CYS A 84 3.70 -12.89 10.21
C CYS A 84 2.77 -14.10 10.24
N VAL A 85 1.47 -13.90 9.99
CA VAL A 85 0.47 -14.99 9.95
C VAL A 85 0.74 -15.95 8.79
N ALA A 86 1.20 -15.46 7.64
CA ALA A 86 1.50 -16.30 6.48
C ALA A 86 2.76 -17.18 6.61
N ARG A 87 3.48 -17.12 7.74
CA ARG A 87 4.70 -17.90 8.02
C ARG A 87 4.51 -19.03 9.03
N GLY A 88 3.31 -19.21 9.58
CA GLY A 88 2.91 -20.37 10.41
C GLY A 88 1.99 -21.29 9.63
#